data_AF-A0A9X1ZBK7-F1
#
_entry.id   AF-A0A9X1ZBK7-F1
#
_cell.length_a   1.000
_cell.length_b   1.000
_cell.length_c   1.000
_cell.angle_alpha   90.00
_cell.angle_beta   90.00
_cell.angle_gamma   90.00
#
_symmetry.space_group_name_H-M   'P 1'
#
loop_
_entity.id
_entity.type
_entity.pdbx_description
1 polymer ?
#
loop_
_entity_poly.entity_id
_entity_poly.type
_entity_poly.pdbx_seq_one_letter_code
_entity_poly.pdbx_strand_id
1 'polypeptide(L)'
;MKKIEIGLGALLILLISACSSTDKPELKEVMKVEQNNPLKVKDALIATFVNAPKPQVGALQEDVKNTISSHSAVILQQSETLIVARFNTKGSPIESIYQHCDLEYHFSSLKFVLGPYVTGDCSSIVIEATKVD
;
A
#
# COMPACT_ATOMS: atom_id res chain seq x y z
N MET A 1 -56.21 -44.16 27.30
CA MET A 1 -55.67 -45.11 28.30
C MET A 1 -54.20 -44.76 28.53
N LYS A 2 -53.78 -44.69 29.80
CA LYS A 2 -52.42 -44.39 30.30
C LYS A 2 -51.61 -45.67 30.47
N LYS A 3 -50.28 -45.49 30.66
CA LYS A 3 -49.16 -46.42 30.99
C LYS A 3 -48.39 -46.81 29.72
N ILE A 4 -47.21 -46.26 29.41
CA ILE A 4 -45.92 -46.22 30.14
C ILE A 4 -45.56 -47.59 30.69
N GLU A 5 -44.66 -48.28 30.00
CA GLU A 5 -43.68 -49.16 30.63
C GLU A 5 -42.28 -48.85 30.11
N ILE A 6 -41.36 -48.90 31.05
CA ILE A 6 -40.02 -48.35 31.07
C ILE A 6 -39.06 -49.50 30.74
N GLY A 7 -38.28 -49.34 29.68
CA GLY A 7 -37.13 -50.19 29.38
C GLY A 7 -35.83 -49.42 29.63
N LEU A 8 -35.40 -49.39 30.89
CA LEU A 8 -34.15 -48.79 31.35
C LEU A 8 -32.98 -49.70 30.92
N GLY A 9 -32.39 -49.42 29.77
CA GLY A 9 -31.13 -50.03 29.32
C GLY A 9 -30.08 -48.95 29.19
N ALA A 10 -29.33 -48.72 30.27
CA ALA A 10 -28.17 -47.84 30.26
C ALA A 10 -27.12 -48.38 29.28
N LEU A 11 -26.79 -47.59 28.25
CA LEU A 11 -25.53 -47.74 27.53
C LEU A 11 -24.86 -46.36 27.44
N LEU A 12 -24.08 -46.08 28.48
CA LEU A 12 -22.96 -45.17 28.42
C LEU A 12 -22.03 -45.65 27.29
N ILE A 13 -21.49 -44.76 26.45
CA ILE A 13 -20.07 -44.71 26.05
C ILE A 13 -19.82 -43.68 24.93
N LEU A 14 -18.92 -42.76 25.29
CA LEU A 14 -17.92 -42.03 24.50
C LEU A 14 -18.34 -40.94 23.52
N LEU A 15 -18.30 -39.71 24.06
CA LEU A 15 -17.70 -38.53 23.43
C LEU A 15 -16.51 -38.90 22.53
N ILE A 16 -16.64 -38.62 21.24
CA ILE A 16 -15.49 -38.32 20.39
C ILE A 16 -15.73 -36.96 19.78
N SER A 17 -15.17 -35.97 20.45
CA SER A 17 -14.84 -34.66 19.92
C SER A 17 -14.06 -34.82 18.61
N ALA A 18 -14.73 -34.59 17.50
CA ALA A 18 -14.09 -34.15 16.28
C ALA A 18 -14.77 -32.85 15.87
N CYS A 19 -14.19 -31.73 16.32
CA CYS A 19 -14.22 -30.50 15.56
C CYS A 19 -13.88 -30.87 14.13
N SER A 20 -14.87 -30.94 13.24
CA SER A 20 -14.59 -30.81 11.83
C SER A 20 -14.24 -29.34 11.64
N SER A 21 -12.94 -29.04 11.79
CA SER A 21 -12.35 -27.92 11.07
C SER A 21 -12.68 -28.19 9.62
N THR A 22 -13.73 -27.53 9.14
CA THR A 22 -13.86 -27.27 7.73
C THR A 22 -12.68 -26.38 7.44
N ASP A 23 -11.55 -27.01 7.10
CA ASP A 23 -10.42 -26.39 6.44
C ASP A 23 -11.00 -25.85 5.14
N LYS A 24 -11.54 -24.64 5.22
CA LYS A 24 -11.67 -23.79 4.06
C LYS A 24 -10.24 -23.74 3.52
N PRO A 25 -9.99 -24.16 2.27
CA PRO A 25 -8.78 -23.70 1.63
C PRO A 25 -8.92 -22.18 1.64
N GLU A 26 -8.16 -21.51 2.51
CA GLU A 26 -7.78 -20.14 2.27
C GLU A 26 -7.13 -20.17 0.89
N LEU A 27 -7.92 -19.85 -0.13
CA LEU A 27 -7.39 -19.26 -1.34
C LEU A 27 -6.73 -17.97 -0.85
N LYS A 28 -5.49 -18.09 -0.39
CA LYS A 28 -4.53 -17.03 -0.59
C LYS A 28 -4.44 -16.92 -2.10
N GLU A 29 -5.28 -16.07 -2.67
CA GLU A 29 -4.90 -15.34 -3.86
C GLU A 29 -3.60 -14.64 -3.49
N VAL A 30 -2.50 -15.37 -3.67
CA VAL A 30 -1.21 -14.78 -3.94
C VAL A 30 -1.46 -14.08 -5.26
N MET A 31 -1.94 -12.83 -5.18
CA MET A 31 -1.79 -11.89 -6.26
C MET A 31 -0.32 -12.01 -6.65
N LYS A 32 -0.06 -12.71 -7.75
CA LYS A 32 1.15 -12.50 -8.52
C LYS A 32 1.06 -11.05 -8.94
N VAL A 33 1.61 -10.18 -8.10
CA VAL A 33 2.03 -8.87 -8.54
C VAL A 33 3.11 -9.18 -9.55
N GLU A 34 2.71 -9.28 -10.82
CA GLU A 34 3.66 -9.24 -11.92
C GLU A 34 4.55 -8.04 -11.66
N GLN A 35 5.85 -8.30 -11.62
CA GLN A 35 6.89 -7.40 -11.18
C GLN A 35 7.17 -6.31 -12.23
N ASN A 36 6.13 -5.82 -12.90
CA ASN A 36 6.15 -4.60 -13.68
C ASN A 36 5.95 -3.44 -12.72
N ASN A 37 6.95 -3.17 -11.87
CA ASN A 37 6.95 -1.92 -11.13
C ASN A 37 7.13 -0.79 -12.16
N PRO A 38 6.11 0.03 -12.46
CA PRO A 38 6.23 1.06 -13.48
C PRO A 38 7.10 2.23 -13.02
N LEU A 39 7.48 2.26 -11.73
CA LEU A 39 8.30 3.34 -11.20
C LEU A 39 9.64 3.34 -11.91
N LYS A 40 9.92 4.43 -12.62
CA LYS A 40 11.23 4.63 -13.22
C LYS A 40 12.21 4.89 -12.07
N VAL A 41 13.44 4.42 -12.21
CA VAL A 41 14.53 4.71 -11.24
C VAL A 41 14.62 6.21 -10.95
N LYS A 42 14.39 7.04 -11.98
CA LYS A 42 14.29 8.50 -11.88
C LYS A 42 13.28 8.96 -10.82
N ASP A 43 12.07 8.41 -10.83
CA ASP A 43 11.00 8.84 -9.93
C ASP A 43 11.36 8.52 -8.47
N ALA A 44 11.97 7.35 -8.24
CA ALA A 44 12.46 6.95 -6.92
C ALA A 44 13.61 7.83 -6.41
N LEU A 45 14.52 8.25 -7.31
CA LEU A 45 15.63 9.15 -6.96
C LEU A 45 15.13 10.55 -6.59
N ILE A 46 14.26 11.14 -7.41
CA ILE A 46 13.68 12.47 -7.13
C ILE A 46 12.86 12.43 -5.85
N ALA A 47 12.01 11.41 -5.66
CA ALA A 47 11.29 11.21 -4.41
C ALA A 47 12.22 11.14 -3.20
N THR A 48 13.41 10.55 -3.36
CA THR A 48 14.42 10.52 -2.30
C THR A 48 15.05 11.89 -2.07
N PHE A 49 15.37 12.65 -3.12
CA PHE A 49 15.93 14.00 -2.98
C PHE A 49 15.00 14.96 -2.24
N VAL A 50 13.70 14.89 -2.51
CA VAL A 50 12.71 15.76 -1.86
C VAL A 50 12.12 15.16 -0.58
N ASN A 51 12.69 14.06 -0.07
CA ASN A 51 12.23 13.34 1.11
C ASN A 51 10.74 12.97 1.06
N ALA A 52 10.23 12.62 -0.12
CA ALA A 52 8.86 12.19 -0.30
C ALA A 52 8.63 10.81 0.34
N PRO A 53 7.50 10.60 1.06
CA PRO A 53 7.13 9.31 1.59
C PRO A 53 7.02 8.24 0.50
N LYS A 54 7.43 7.02 0.85
CA LYS A 54 7.34 5.81 0.01
C LYS A 54 6.50 4.76 0.74
N PRO A 55 5.16 4.88 0.73
CA PRO A 55 4.28 3.99 1.49
C PRO A 55 4.37 2.54 1.00
N GLN A 56 3.99 1.61 1.86
CA GLN A 56 3.84 0.20 1.47
C GLN A 56 2.53 0.01 0.70
N VAL A 57 2.55 -0.85 -0.32
CA VAL A 57 1.34 -1.27 -1.05
C VAL A 57 0.31 -1.82 -0.05
N GLY A 58 -0.93 -1.35 -0.16
CA GLY A 58 -2.02 -1.69 0.75
C GLY A 58 -2.24 -0.70 1.90
N ALA A 59 -1.33 0.25 2.13
CA ALA A 59 -1.50 1.30 3.15
C ALA A 59 -2.78 2.11 2.89
N LEU A 60 -3.47 2.52 3.96
CA LEU A 60 -4.70 3.31 3.85
C LEU A 60 -4.39 4.70 3.29
N GLN A 61 -5.26 5.22 2.44
CA GLN A 61 -5.09 6.54 1.83
C GLN A 61 -4.94 7.65 2.88
N GLU A 62 -5.71 7.58 3.98
CA GLU A 62 -5.62 8.56 5.07
C GLU A 62 -4.23 8.53 5.74
N ASP A 63 -3.64 7.35 5.95
CA ASP A 63 -2.30 7.23 6.53
C ASP A 63 -1.23 7.80 5.60
N VAL A 64 -1.37 7.54 4.29
CA VAL A 64 -0.48 8.11 3.27
C VAL A 64 -0.58 9.63 3.25
N LYS A 65 -1.79 10.18 3.24
CA LYS A 65 -2.08 11.62 3.29
C LYS A 65 -1.48 12.28 4.54
N ASN A 66 -1.64 11.65 5.70
CA ASN A 66 -1.08 12.14 6.96
C ASN A 66 0.45 12.17 6.91
N THR A 67 1.06 11.11 6.34
CA THR A 67 2.51 11.03 6.17
C THR A 67 3.03 12.08 5.17
N ILE A 68 2.31 12.33 4.07
CA ILE A 68 2.66 13.39 3.11
C ILE A 68 2.66 14.76 3.82
N SER A 69 1.61 15.04 4.58
CA SER A 69 1.43 16.33 5.27
C SER A 69 2.50 16.56 6.34
N SER A 70 2.96 15.51 7.04
CA SER A 70 4.04 15.63 8.03
C SER A 70 5.41 15.93 7.42
N HIS A 71 5.60 15.69 6.12
CA HIS A 71 6.82 16.01 5.38
C HIS A 71 6.78 17.42 4.75
N SER A 72 5.93 18.32 5.27
CA SER A 72 5.78 19.71 4.81
C SER A 72 5.40 19.83 3.32
N ALA A 73 4.76 18.80 2.76
CA ALA A 73 4.24 18.84 1.41
C ALA A 73 2.85 19.48 1.36
N VAL A 74 2.55 20.17 0.27
CA VAL A 74 1.22 20.75 0.01
C VAL A 74 0.43 19.79 -0.87
N ILE A 75 -0.72 19.32 -0.40
CA ILE A 75 -1.63 18.51 -1.23
C ILE A 75 -2.32 19.43 -2.24
N LEU A 76 -2.08 19.19 -3.53
CA LEU A 76 -2.65 19.94 -4.64
C LEU A 76 -3.99 19.37 -5.11
N GLN A 77 -4.11 18.04 -5.07
CA GLN A 77 -5.29 17.31 -5.51
C GLN A 77 -5.47 16.06 -4.64
N GLN A 78 -6.73 15.76 -4.31
CA GLN A 78 -7.12 14.52 -3.63
C GLN A 78 -8.43 14.00 -4.20
N SER A 79 -8.47 12.70 -4.47
CA SER A 79 -9.65 11.91 -4.87
C SER A 79 -9.51 10.49 -4.33
N GLU A 80 -10.52 9.63 -4.49
CA GLU A 80 -10.47 8.24 -4.04
C GLU A 80 -9.32 7.43 -4.65
N THR A 81 -8.86 7.81 -5.85
CA THR A 81 -7.85 7.08 -6.62
C THR A 81 -6.50 7.79 -6.74
N LEU A 82 -6.40 9.05 -6.30
CA LEU A 82 -5.21 9.87 -6.54
C LEU A 82 -4.99 10.92 -5.44
N ILE A 83 -3.75 11.06 -5.00
CA ILE A 83 -3.24 12.24 -4.29
C ILE A 83 -2.08 12.82 -5.10
N VAL A 84 -2.12 14.12 -5.37
CA VAL A 84 -1.00 14.88 -5.93
C VAL A 84 -0.49 15.82 -4.86
N ALA A 85 0.81 15.75 -4.56
CA ALA A 85 1.44 16.56 -3.52
C ALA A 85 2.70 17.25 -4.03
N ARG A 86 2.88 18.50 -3.62
CA ARG A 86 4.02 19.36 -3.92
C ARG A 86 5.02 19.36 -2.78
N PHE A 87 6.24 18.95 -3.07
CA PHE A 87 7.36 18.91 -2.14
C PHE A 87 8.34 20.03 -2.43
N ASN A 88 8.82 20.70 -1.38
CA ASN A 88 9.86 21.72 -1.51
C ASN A 88 11.23 21.05 -1.69
N THR A 89 12.05 21.57 -2.60
CA THR A 89 13.39 21.05 -2.90
C THR A 89 14.47 21.66 -2.01
N LYS A 90 14.15 22.61 -1.13
CA LYS A 90 15.13 23.27 -0.25
C LYS A 90 15.96 22.25 0.53
N GLY A 91 17.28 22.36 0.44
CA GLY A 91 18.24 21.44 1.05
C GLY A 91 18.45 20.14 0.29
N SER A 92 17.81 19.95 -0.87
CA SER A 92 18.01 18.77 -1.72
C SER A 92 19.09 19.01 -2.79
N PRO A 93 19.67 17.93 -3.37
CA PRO A 93 20.60 18.04 -4.50
C PRO A 93 20.03 18.74 -5.74
N ILE A 94 18.70 18.94 -5.83
CA ILE A 94 18.01 19.53 -6.99
C ILE A 94 17.44 20.93 -6.72
N GLU A 95 17.72 21.53 -5.54
CA GLU A 95 17.23 22.86 -5.16
C GLU A 95 17.60 23.97 -6.16
N SER A 96 18.79 23.90 -6.75
CA SER A 96 19.29 24.91 -7.70
C SER A 96 18.60 24.86 -9.06
N ILE A 97 17.85 23.79 -9.35
CA ILE A 97 17.23 23.53 -10.64
C ILE A 97 15.71 23.72 -10.56
N TYR A 98 15.10 23.23 -9.49
CA TYR A 98 13.65 23.31 -9.26
C TYR A 98 13.39 23.78 -7.83
N GLN A 99 12.39 24.64 -7.64
CA GLN A 99 11.94 25.05 -6.30
C GLN A 99 11.01 24.01 -5.65
N HIS A 100 10.28 23.27 -6.47
CA HIS A 100 9.30 22.29 -6.04
C HIS A 100 9.27 21.10 -7.00
N CYS A 101 8.89 19.93 -6.48
CA CYS A 101 8.52 18.78 -7.29
C CYS A 101 7.12 18.30 -6.91
N ASP A 102 6.31 17.98 -7.93
CA ASP A 102 4.98 17.42 -7.73
C ASP A 102 5.05 15.89 -7.89
N LEU A 103 4.40 15.17 -6.97
CA LEU A 103 4.41 13.72 -6.94
C LEU A 103 3.00 13.16 -6.82
N GLU A 104 2.71 12.12 -7.61
CA GLU A 104 1.42 11.43 -7.64
C GLU A 104 1.47 10.10 -6.88
N TYR A 105 0.47 9.89 -6.04
CA TYR A 105 0.22 8.66 -5.29
C TYR A 105 -1.12 8.10 -5.74
N HIS A 106 -1.13 6.85 -6.18
CA HIS A 106 -2.32 6.24 -6.77
C HIS A 106 -2.89 5.17 -5.85
N PHE A 107 -4.21 5.10 -5.82
CA PHE A 107 -4.98 4.29 -4.88
C PHE A 107 -6.05 3.48 -5.61
N SER A 108 -6.39 2.33 -5.03
CA SER A 108 -7.53 1.50 -5.42
C SER A 108 -8.26 1.09 -4.15
N SER A 109 -9.58 1.30 -4.10
CA SER A 109 -10.39 1.05 -2.90
C SER A 109 -9.79 1.67 -1.64
N LEU A 110 -9.34 2.94 -1.74
CA LEU A 110 -8.67 3.72 -0.68
C LEU A 110 -7.38 3.10 -0.13
N LYS A 111 -6.77 2.16 -0.85
CA LYS A 111 -5.47 1.57 -0.51
C LYS A 111 -4.42 1.97 -1.52
N PHE A 112 -3.23 2.29 -1.05
CA PHE A 112 -2.09 2.65 -1.89
C PHE A 112 -1.69 1.48 -2.79
N VAL A 113 -1.52 1.75 -4.08
CA VAL A 113 -1.16 0.72 -5.07
C VAL A 113 0.17 1.03 -5.73
N LEU A 114 0.38 2.28 -6.14
CA LEU A 114 1.56 2.67 -6.94
C LEU A 114 1.94 4.13 -6.74
N GLY A 115 3.24 4.41 -6.83
CA GLY A 115 3.83 5.73 -6.64
C GLY A 115 5.02 5.74 -5.65
N PRO A 116 5.55 6.92 -5.32
CA PRO A 116 5.21 8.20 -5.93
C PRO A 116 5.77 8.36 -7.35
N TYR A 117 4.98 8.91 -8.28
CA TYR A 117 5.45 9.27 -9.63
C TYR A 117 5.73 10.76 -9.71
N VAL A 118 6.86 11.15 -10.30
CA VAL A 118 7.17 12.56 -10.48
C VAL A 118 6.36 13.11 -11.66
N THR A 119 5.64 14.18 -11.39
CA THR A 119 4.87 14.93 -12.38
C THR A 119 5.31 16.40 -12.38
N GLY A 120 4.80 17.20 -13.33
CA GLY A 120 5.17 18.60 -13.49
C GLY A 120 6.64 18.81 -13.84
N ASP A 121 7.23 19.90 -13.35
CA ASP A 121 8.52 20.42 -13.82
C ASP A 121 9.69 19.44 -13.60
N CYS A 122 9.76 18.80 -12.43
CA CYS A 122 10.80 17.84 -12.09
C CYS A 122 10.76 16.57 -12.97
N SER A 123 9.69 16.33 -13.72
CA SER A 123 9.64 15.21 -14.67
C SER A 123 10.67 15.36 -15.80
N SER A 124 11.15 16.58 -16.05
CA SER A 124 12.15 16.87 -17.08
C SER A 124 13.60 16.64 -16.64
N ILE A 125 13.85 16.28 -15.38
CA ILE A 125 15.20 15.97 -14.89
C ILE A 125 15.76 14.79 -15.68
N VAL A 126 16.97 14.98 -16.21
CA VAL A 126 17.79 13.91 -16.80
C VAL A 126 18.81 13.48 -15.75
N ILE A 127 18.82 12.19 -15.41
CA ILE A 127 19.80 11.59 -14.51
C ILE A 127 20.69 10.69 -15.35
N GLU A 128 21.92 11.12 -15.57
CA GLU A 128 22.95 10.35 -16.28
C GLU A 128 23.81 9.61 -15.26
N ALA A 129 23.96 8.29 -15.43
CA ALA A 129 24.89 7.50 -14.64
C ALA A 129 26.23 7.45 -15.36
N THR A 130 27.22 8.16 -14.85
CA THR A 130 28.60 8.06 -15.35
C THR A 130 29.32 6.99 -14.55
N LYS A 131 29.85 5.98 -15.24
CA LYS A 131 30.74 5.00 -14.61
C LYS A 131 32.02 5.73 -14.19
N VAL A 132 32.33 5.69 -12.91
CA VAL A 132 33.61 6.16 -12.37
C VAL A 132 34.54 4.94 -12.36
N ASP A 133 35.66 5.02 -13.08
CA ASP A 133 36.68 3.97 -13.17
C ASP A 133 37.54 3.87 -11.90
#